data_AF-A0A090N0A9-F1
#
_entry.id   AF-A0A090N0A9-F1
#
_cell.length_a   1.000
_cell.length_b   1.000
_cell.length_c   1.000
_cell.angle_alpha   90.00
_cell.angle_beta   90.00
_cell.angle_gamma   90.00
#
_symmetry.space_group_name_H-M   'P 1'
#
loop_
_entity.id
_entity.type
_entity.pdbx_description
1 polymer ?
#
loop_
_entity_poly.entity_id
_entity_poly.type
_entity_poly.pdbx_seq_one_letter_code
_entity_poly.pdbx_strand_id
1 'polypeptide(L)'
;MKLLILLPFPLFILVITIISVNSATQPLIIIKKEWTPMKAPLNGTMVQRLGRQGVEYYNKQNSNVTLTYINVTAGEKSGKKKEGNKKIRLTILVAKTSSDKKIENNNSCGKLRAVFNVTKEGQKNIIRVNLLETKVAGNCDIKSKDKKPQNTIKNKDSKGKKN
;
A
#
# COMPACT_ATOMS: atom_id res chain seq x y z
N MET A 1 80.63 -0.37 2.60
CA MET A 1 79.84 -1.38 3.31
C MET A 1 78.37 -1.01 3.21
N LYS A 2 77.59 -1.75 2.40
CA LYS A 2 76.13 -1.64 2.32
C LYS A 2 75.61 -3.08 2.22
N LEU A 3 75.05 -3.59 3.33
CA LEU A 3 74.34 -4.86 3.35
C LEU A 3 72.85 -4.52 3.28
N LEU A 4 72.27 -4.61 2.09
CA LEU A 4 70.84 -4.50 1.86
C LEU A 4 70.18 -5.79 2.36
N ILE A 5 69.58 -5.73 3.55
CA ILE A 5 68.78 -6.81 4.11
C ILE A 5 67.50 -6.89 3.28
N LEU A 6 67.47 -7.86 2.37
CA LEU A 6 66.28 -8.29 1.63
C LEU A 6 65.35 -8.98 2.64
N LEU A 7 64.40 -8.22 3.20
CA LEU A 7 63.40 -8.74 4.13
C LEU A 7 62.51 -9.78 3.43
N PRO A 8 62.24 -10.94 4.04
CA PRO A 8 61.46 -12.00 3.43
C PRO A 8 59.98 -11.59 3.34
N PHE A 9 59.52 -11.39 2.10
CA PHE A 9 58.15 -11.04 1.72
C PHE A 9 57.03 -12.10 1.98
N PRO A 10 57.26 -13.40 2.29
CA PRO A 10 56.13 -14.33 2.41
C PRO A 10 55.35 -14.23 3.73
N LEU A 11 55.87 -13.56 4.77
CA LEU A 11 55.19 -13.45 6.06
C LEU A 11 53.99 -12.49 6.02
N PHE A 12 53.99 -11.50 5.12
CA PHE A 12 52.89 -10.53 5.00
C PHE A 12 51.64 -11.13 4.34
N ILE A 13 51.80 -12.12 3.45
CA ILE A 13 50.67 -12.75 2.74
C ILE A 13 49.86 -13.67 3.68
N LEU A 14 50.50 -14.27 4.69
CA LEU A 14 49.83 -15.15 5.66
C LEU A 14 48.86 -14.39 6.58
N VAL A 15 49.17 -13.12 6.90
CA VAL A 15 48.31 -12.30 7.79
C VAL A 15 47.05 -11.82 7.07
N ILE A 16 47.13 -11.53 5.77
CA ILE A 16 45.96 -11.07 4.98
C ILE A 16 44.93 -12.20 4.80
N THR A 17 45.37 -13.47 4.76
CA THR A 17 44.46 -14.62 4.63
C THR A 17 43.62 -14.85 5.89
N ILE A 18 44.14 -14.56 7.08
CA ILE A 18 43.43 -14.78 8.35
C ILE A 18 42.26 -13.78 8.53
N ILE A 19 42.39 -12.54 8.05
CA ILE A 19 41.35 -11.52 8.22
C ILE A 19 40.15 -11.78 7.29
N SER A 20 40.36 -12.40 6.13
CA SER A 20 39.29 -12.64 5.14
C SER A 20 38.32 -13.76 5.54
N VAL A 21 38.75 -14.74 6.34
CA VAL A 21 37.93 -15.92 6.68
C VAL A 21 36.90 -15.65 7.80
N ASN A 22 37.08 -14.59 8.61
CA ASN A 22 36.22 -14.35 9.77
C ASN A 22 35.18 -13.25 9.59
N SER A 23 34.97 -12.74 8.37
CA SER A 23 33.84 -11.85 8.07
C SER A 23 32.54 -12.65 7.88
N ALA A 24 32.17 -13.40 8.91
CA ALA A 24 30.80 -13.89 9.06
C ALA A 24 29.90 -12.67 9.27
N THR A 25 29.31 -12.21 8.19
CA THR A 25 28.24 -11.22 8.20
C THR A 25 27.16 -11.74 9.14
N GLN A 26 27.03 -11.11 10.31
CA GLN A 26 25.96 -11.45 11.24
C GLN A 26 24.63 -11.34 10.49
N PRO A 27 23.76 -12.37 10.54
CA PRO A 27 22.47 -12.28 9.88
C PRO A 27 21.71 -11.13 10.53
N LEU A 28 21.45 -10.08 9.74
CA LEU A 28 20.56 -9.00 10.14
C LEU A 28 19.26 -9.63 10.62
N ILE A 29 19.00 -9.57 11.94
CA ILE A 29 17.73 -9.99 12.50
C ILE A 29 16.69 -9.02 11.95
N ILE A 30 16.03 -9.41 10.86
CA ILE A 30 14.89 -8.67 10.32
C ILE A 30 13.77 -8.85 11.34
N ILE A 31 13.67 -7.92 12.30
CA ILE A 31 12.53 -7.83 13.20
C ILE A 31 11.32 -7.52 12.33
N LYS A 32 10.56 -8.56 11.95
CA LYS A 32 9.30 -8.42 11.22
C LYS A 32 8.38 -7.60 12.11
N LYS A 33 8.13 -6.35 11.72
CA LYS A 33 7.20 -5.49 12.46
C LYS A 33 5.82 -6.15 12.47
N GLU A 34 5.38 -6.48 13.68
CA GLU A 34 4.10 -7.14 13.90
C GLU A 34 2.95 -6.20 13.54
N TRP A 35 1.89 -6.79 12.98
CA TRP A 35 0.64 -6.11 12.70
C TRP A 35 -0.35 -6.48 13.79
N THR A 36 -0.90 -5.48 14.46
CA THR A 36 -1.87 -5.65 15.54
C THR A 36 -3.21 -5.07 15.13
N PRO A 37 -4.34 -5.65 15.56
CA PRO A 37 -5.66 -5.07 15.32
C PRO A 37 -5.75 -3.61 15.80
N MET A 38 -6.46 -2.79 15.03
CA MET A 38 -6.76 -1.42 15.44
C MET A 38 -7.85 -1.40 16.50
N LYS A 39 -7.72 -0.52 17.49
CA LYS A 39 -8.78 -0.24 18.47
C LYS A 39 -9.89 0.66 17.92
N ALA A 40 -9.64 1.34 16.79
CA ALA A 40 -10.62 2.26 16.21
C ALA A 40 -11.78 1.47 15.56
N PRO A 41 -13.02 1.95 15.65
CA PRO A 41 -14.16 1.27 15.07
C PRO A 41 -14.07 1.25 13.54
N LEU A 42 -14.32 0.08 12.94
CA LEU A 42 -14.21 -0.09 11.48
C LEU A 42 -15.26 0.71 10.70
N ASN A 43 -16.43 0.91 11.29
CA ASN A 43 -17.50 1.78 10.78
C ASN A 43 -17.27 3.27 11.07
N GLY A 44 -16.18 3.64 11.77
CA GLY A 44 -15.87 5.02 12.08
C GLY A 44 -15.52 5.85 10.84
N THR A 45 -15.91 7.12 10.83
CA THR A 45 -15.76 8.05 9.69
C THR A 45 -14.34 8.08 9.12
N MET A 46 -13.32 8.10 10.00
CA MET A 46 -11.92 8.09 9.57
C MET A 46 -11.56 6.81 8.81
N VAL A 47 -11.95 5.64 9.33
CA VAL A 47 -11.60 4.33 8.74
C VAL A 47 -12.32 4.15 7.40
N GLN A 48 -13.60 4.51 7.34
CA GLN A 48 -14.40 4.49 6.13
C GLN A 48 -13.84 5.44 5.06
N ARG A 49 -13.39 6.65 5.45
CA ARG A 49 -12.75 7.61 4.53
C ARG A 49 -11.44 7.05 3.96
N LEU A 50 -10.59 6.45 4.80
CA LEU A 50 -9.36 5.80 4.33
C LEU A 50 -9.68 4.62 3.40
N GLY A 51 -10.71 3.83 3.71
CA GLY A 51 -11.19 2.75 2.85
C GLY A 51 -11.55 3.24 1.45
N ARG A 52 -12.38 4.29 1.35
CA ARG A 52 -12.73 4.93 0.08
C ARG A 52 -11.51 5.45 -0.68
N GLN A 53 -10.60 6.14 0.00
CA GLN A 53 -9.35 6.61 -0.62
C GLN A 53 -8.50 5.46 -1.19
N GLY A 54 -8.47 4.31 -0.53
CA GLY A 54 -7.80 3.12 -1.03
C GLY A 54 -8.41 2.60 -2.35
N VAL A 55 -9.74 2.57 -2.43
CA VAL A 55 -10.47 2.17 -3.65
C VAL A 55 -10.23 3.17 -4.79
N GLU A 56 -10.35 4.47 -4.51
CA GLU A 56 -10.09 5.52 -5.49
C GLU A 56 -8.66 5.45 -6.04
N TYR A 57 -7.68 5.24 -5.17
CA TYR A 57 -6.28 5.09 -5.58
C TYR A 57 -6.06 3.87 -6.46
N TYR A 58 -6.68 2.72 -6.14
CA TYR A 58 -6.61 1.53 -6.98
C TYR A 58 -7.22 1.77 -8.38
N ASN A 59 -8.43 2.35 -8.44
CA ASN A 59 -9.11 2.60 -9.72
C ASN A 59 -8.36 3.61 -10.59
N LYS A 60 -7.66 4.58 -10.00
CA LYS A 60 -6.77 5.48 -10.75
C LYS A 60 -5.59 4.78 -11.39
N GLN A 61 -5.12 3.67 -10.81
CA GLN A 61 -3.97 2.91 -11.30
C GLN A 61 -4.35 1.76 -12.23
N ASN A 62 -5.62 1.33 -12.25
CA ASN A 62 -6.06 0.14 -12.97
C ASN A 62 -7.26 0.49 -13.85
N SER A 63 -7.10 0.42 -15.17
CA SER A 63 -8.17 0.72 -16.15
C SER A 63 -9.13 -0.45 -16.41
N ASN A 64 -8.67 -1.69 -16.17
CA ASN A 64 -9.38 -2.89 -16.62
C ASN A 64 -10.50 -3.31 -15.67
N VAL A 65 -10.34 -3.02 -14.37
CA VAL A 65 -11.29 -3.42 -13.32
C VAL A 65 -11.61 -2.21 -12.48
N THR A 66 -12.90 -1.88 -12.41
CA THR A 66 -13.40 -0.84 -11.51
C THR A 66 -13.87 -1.47 -10.21
N LEU A 67 -13.38 -0.95 -9.09
CA LEU A 67 -13.82 -1.36 -7.77
C LEU A 67 -14.82 -0.36 -7.19
N THR A 68 -15.91 -0.87 -6.63
CA THR A 68 -16.87 -0.07 -5.84
C THR A 68 -16.67 -0.38 -4.37
N TYR A 69 -16.56 0.67 -3.55
CA TYR A 69 -16.42 0.56 -2.10
C TYR A 69 -17.70 0.01 -1.46
N ILE A 70 -17.58 -0.96 -0.55
CA ILE A 70 -18.70 -1.44 0.28
C ILE A 70 -18.47 -1.09 1.75
N ASN A 71 -17.47 -1.70 2.39
CA ASN A 71 -17.11 -1.42 3.78
C ASN A 71 -15.67 -1.83 4.09
N VAL A 72 -15.18 -1.45 5.27
CA VAL A 72 -13.92 -1.96 5.83
C VAL A 72 -14.21 -3.15 6.73
N THR A 73 -13.60 -4.29 6.45
CA THR A 73 -13.82 -5.55 7.20
C THR A 73 -12.72 -5.82 8.22
N ALA A 74 -11.54 -5.24 8.05
CA ALA A 74 -10.45 -5.34 9.04
C ALA A 74 -9.56 -4.11 9.00
N GLY A 75 -9.00 -3.77 10.16
CA GLY A 75 -8.03 -2.69 10.33
C GLY A 75 -6.90 -3.14 11.24
N GLU A 76 -5.68 -3.03 10.75
CA GLU A 76 -4.45 -3.39 11.46
C GLU A 76 -3.52 -2.18 11.51
N LYS A 77 -2.64 -2.15 12.51
CA LYS A 77 -1.60 -1.14 12.67
C LYS A 77 -0.26 -1.79 12.98
N SER A 78 0.80 -1.10 12.63
CA SER A 78 2.16 -1.47 13.01
C SER A 78 2.97 -0.22 13.32
N GLY A 79 3.99 -0.34 14.17
CA GLY A 79 4.84 0.79 14.60
C GLY A 79 4.13 1.82 15.49
N LYS A 80 4.82 2.93 15.77
CA LYS A 80 4.37 4.01 16.66
C LYS A 80 4.40 5.36 15.95
N LYS A 81 3.35 6.19 16.18
CA LYS A 81 3.25 7.53 15.57
C LYS A 81 4.42 8.42 15.99
N LYS A 82 4.80 8.37 17.27
CA LYS A 82 5.92 9.14 17.83
C LYS A 82 7.25 8.87 17.12
N GLU A 83 7.45 7.62 16.68
CA GLU A 83 8.64 7.19 15.94
C GLU A 83 8.55 7.47 14.42
N GLY A 84 7.44 8.04 13.94
CA GLY A 84 7.23 8.34 12.51
C GLY A 84 7.12 7.11 11.60
N ASN A 85 7.04 5.92 12.18
CA ASN A 85 7.08 4.64 11.47
C ASN A 85 5.74 3.89 11.50
N LYS A 86 4.67 4.57 11.92
CA LYS A 86 3.35 3.97 12.08
C LYS A 86 2.74 3.71 10.71
N LYS A 87 2.25 2.49 10.52
CA LYS A 87 1.49 2.09 9.35
C LYS A 87 0.08 1.65 9.76
N ILE A 88 -0.88 1.90 8.89
CA ILE A 88 -2.25 1.39 8.97
C ILE A 88 -2.48 0.51 7.75
N ARG A 89 -3.09 -0.65 7.94
CA ARG A 89 -3.49 -1.55 6.88
C ARG A 89 -4.98 -1.81 7.02
N LEU A 90 -5.72 -1.56 5.94
CA LEU A 90 -7.15 -1.81 5.88
C LEU A 90 -7.41 -2.94 4.89
N THR A 91 -8.30 -3.85 5.27
CA THR A 91 -8.93 -4.79 4.34
C THR A 91 -10.34 -4.30 4.07
N ILE A 92 -10.61 -4.02 2.80
CA ILE A 92 -11.82 -3.36 2.31
C ILE A 92 -12.59 -4.36 1.47
N LEU A 93 -13.87 -4.56 1.78
CA LEU A 93 -14.76 -5.30 0.89
C LEU A 93 -15.17 -4.40 -0.27
N VAL A 94 -15.05 -4.92 -1.48
CA VAL A 94 -15.32 -4.20 -2.72
C VAL A 94 -16.16 -5.06 -3.66
N ALA A 95 -17.02 -4.42 -4.45
CA ALA A 95 -17.60 -5.04 -5.64
C ALA A 95 -16.66 -4.78 -6.83
N LYS A 96 -16.40 -5.82 -7.62
CA LYS A 96 -15.65 -5.74 -8.87
C LYS A 96 -16.63 -5.62 -10.03
N THR A 97 -16.43 -4.62 -10.87
CA THR A 97 -17.16 -4.47 -12.13
C THR A 97 -16.13 -4.52 -13.26
N SER A 98 -16.28 -5.48 -14.18
CA SER A 98 -15.46 -5.52 -15.38
C SER A 98 -15.97 -4.47 -16.37
N SER A 99 -15.06 -3.81 -17.07
CA SER A 99 -15.37 -2.88 -18.15
C SER A 99 -15.85 -3.59 -19.43
N ASP A 100 -15.79 -4.93 -19.46
CA ASP A 100 -16.22 -5.73 -20.61
C ASP A 100 -17.75 -5.71 -20.76
N LYS A 101 -18.20 -4.95 -21.75
CA LYS A 101 -19.61 -4.70 -22.11
C LYS A 101 -20.44 -5.96 -22.44
N LYS A 102 -19.85 -7.16 -22.47
CA LYS A 102 -20.53 -8.41 -22.85
C LYS A 102 -21.12 -9.19 -21.68
N ILE A 103 -20.87 -8.80 -20.44
CA ILE A 103 -21.35 -9.55 -19.26
C ILE A 103 -21.96 -8.56 -18.27
N GLU A 104 -23.17 -8.08 -18.59
CA GLU A 104 -24.04 -7.45 -17.60
C GLU A 104 -24.24 -8.43 -16.44
N ASN A 105 -23.95 -7.98 -15.21
CA ASN A 105 -24.35 -8.60 -13.92
C ASN A 105 -23.34 -9.45 -13.14
N ASN A 106 -22.08 -9.61 -13.56
CA ASN A 106 -21.09 -10.32 -12.73
C ASN A 106 -20.38 -9.41 -11.71
N ASN A 107 -21.17 -8.73 -10.86
CA ASN A 107 -20.62 -8.01 -9.71
C ASN A 107 -20.10 -9.01 -8.69
N SER A 108 -18.81 -9.36 -8.79
CA SER A 108 -18.16 -10.27 -7.86
C SER A 108 -17.58 -9.52 -6.66
N CYS A 109 -17.66 -10.13 -5.49
CA CYS A 109 -17.04 -9.57 -4.29
C CYS A 109 -15.55 -9.89 -4.23
N GLY A 110 -14.77 -8.90 -3.79
CA GLY A 110 -13.35 -9.07 -3.51
C GLY A 110 -12.91 -8.30 -2.28
N LYS A 111 -11.65 -8.52 -1.90
CA LYS A 111 -11.00 -7.78 -0.83
C LYS A 111 -9.86 -6.94 -1.40
N LEU A 112 -9.87 -5.65 -1.11
CA LEU A 112 -8.77 -4.74 -1.40
C LEU A 112 -7.98 -4.48 -0.12
N ARG A 113 -6.66 -4.69 -0.15
CA ARG A 113 -5.77 -4.35 0.96
C ARG A 113 -5.07 -3.03 0.66
N ALA A 114 -5.34 -2.01 1.48
CA ALA A 114 -4.71 -0.70 1.39
C ALA A 114 -3.79 -0.45 2.59
N VAL A 115 -2.58 0.02 2.34
CA VAL A 115 -1.58 0.33 3.38
C VAL A 115 -1.27 1.82 3.34
N PHE A 116 -1.34 2.46 4.51
CA PHE A 116 -1.09 3.88 4.71
C PHE A 116 0.10 4.08 5.65
N ASN A 117 0.96 5.04 5.32
CA ASN A 117 1.93 5.62 6.24
C ASN A 117 1.23 6.67 7.11
N VAL A 118 1.55 6.71 8.40
CA VAL A 118 1.08 7.77 9.30
C VAL A 118 2.29 8.59 9.73
N THR A 119 2.31 9.86 9.32
CA THR A 119 3.39 10.79 9.66
C THR A 119 3.38 11.15 11.15
N LYS A 120 4.43 11.80 11.64
CA LYS A 120 4.51 12.28 13.03
C LYS A 120 3.43 13.32 13.34
N GLU A 121 3.02 14.09 12.35
CA GLU A 121 1.91 15.06 12.42
C GLU A 121 0.56 14.33 12.42
N GLY A 122 0.49 13.13 11.85
CA GLY A 122 -0.70 12.28 11.80
C GLY A 122 -1.44 12.31 10.47
N GLN A 123 -0.80 12.86 9.43
CA GLN A 123 -1.25 12.72 8.05
C GLN A 123 -1.18 11.24 7.65
N LYS A 124 -2.13 10.78 6.83
CA LYS A 124 -2.18 9.41 6.35
C LYS A 124 -2.00 9.41 4.84
N ASN A 125 -0.87 8.89 4.37
CA ASN A 125 -0.53 8.83 2.96
C ASN A 125 -0.57 7.37 2.52
N ILE A 126 -1.22 7.09 1.41
CA ILE A 126 -1.28 5.73 0.89
C ILE A 126 0.09 5.32 0.34
N ILE A 127 0.55 4.13 0.70
CA ILE A 127 1.82 3.55 0.24
C ILE A 127 1.55 2.52 -0.84
N ARG A 128 0.54 1.66 -0.62
CA ARG A 128 0.27 0.51 -1.48
C ARG A 128 -1.19 0.11 -1.42
N VAL A 129 -1.70 -0.35 -2.55
CA VAL A 129 -2.96 -1.07 -2.67
C VAL A 129 -2.71 -2.39 -3.39
N ASN A 130 -3.35 -3.46 -2.93
CA ASN A 130 -3.33 -4.76 -3.59
C ASN A 130 -4.74 -5.34 -3.58
N LEU A 131 -5.28 -5.66 -4.75
CA LEU A 131 -6.48 -6.49 -4.84
C LEU A 131 -6.11 -7.92 -4.49
N LEU A 132 -6.82 -8.52 -3.55
CA LEU A 132 -6.59 -9.91 -3.15
C LEU A 132 -7.38 -10.83 -4.10
N GLU A 133 -6.77 -11.95 -4.47
CA GLU A 133 -7.36 -12.97 -5.35
C GLU A 133 -8.54 -13.73 -4.71
N THR A 134 -8.76 -13.50 -3.41
CA THR A 134 -9.88 -14.10 -2.68
C THR A 134 -11.21 -13.56 -3.22
N LYS A 135 -11.93 -14.43 -3.93
CA LYS A 135 -13.35 -14.25 -4.21
C LYS A 135 -14.12 -14.43 -2.91
N VAL A 136 -14.99 -13.48 -2.58
CA VAL A 136 -15.91 -13.63 -1.45
C VAL A 136 -17.21 -14.19 -2.03
N ALA A 137 -17.65 -15.34 -1.51
CA ALA A 137 -18.93 -15.92 -1.90
C ALA A 137 -20.08 -15.08 -1.33
N GLY A 138 -21.10 -14.80 -2.15
CA GLY A 138 -22.28 -14.03 -1.78
C GLY A 138 -22.54 -12.82 -2.67
N ASN A 139 -23.75 -12.25 -2.55
CA ASN A 139 -24.10 -11.02 -3.26
C ASN A 139 -23.39 -9.82 -2.64
N CYS A 140 -22.71 -9.05 -3.50
CA CYS A 140 -22.20 -7.74 -3.14
C CYS A 140 -23.35 -6.74 -3.21
N ASP A 141 -24.10 -6.59 -2.12
CA ASP A 141 -25.14 -5.57 -2.03
C ASP A 141 -24.49 -4.18 -2.03
N ILE A 142 -24.39 -3.59 -3.23
CA ILE A 142 -24.06 -2.19 -3.40
C ILE A 142 -25.28 -1.41 -2.89
N LYS A 143 -25.31 -1.07 -1.60
CA LYS A 143 -26.31 -0.14 -1.07
C LYS A 143 -26.21 1.14 -1.90
N SER A 144 -27.19 1.36 -2.78
CA SER A 144 -27.14 2.32 -3.90
C SER A 144 -27.15 3.80 -3.50
N LYS A 145 -26.71 4.14 -2.29
CA LYS A 145 -26.80 5.50 -1.73
C LYS A 145 -25.55 6.36 -1.95
N ASP A 146 -24.45 5.80 -2.44
CA ASP A 146 -23.21 6.56 -2.71
C ASP A 146 -22.93 6.69 -4.23
N LYS A 147 -23.94 7.01 -5.05
CA LYS A 147 -23.68 7.72 -6.31
C LYS A 147 -23.29 9.16 -5.97
N LYS A 148 -22.00 9.43 -5.74
CA LYS A 148 -21.52 10.82 -5.78
C LYS A 148 -21.50 11.30 -7.24
N PRO A 149 -21.84 12.57 -7.52
CA PRO A 149 -22.04 13.06 -8.87
C PRO A 149 -20.74 13.00 -9.65
N GLN A 150 -20.79 12.45 -10.86
CA GLN A 150 -19.86 12.86 -11.90
C GLN A 150 -20.00 14.38 -12.04
N ASN A 151 -18.99 15.14 -11.64
CA ASN A 151 -18.86 16.51 -12.11
C ASN A 151 -18.60 16.42 -13.61
N THR A 152 -19.67 16.46 -14.40
CA THR A 152 -19.60 16.81 -15.80
C THR A 152 -19.10 18.26 -15.83
N ILE A 153 -17.85 18.44 -16.24
CA ILE A 153 -17.36 19.75 -16.67
C ILE A 153 -18.20 20.09 -17.91
N LYS A 154 -19.29 20.84 -17.69
CA LYS A 154 -20.01 21.48 -18.78
C LYS A 154 -19.09 22.57 -19.33
N ASN A 155 -18.54 22.33 -20.52
CA ASN A 155 -18.02 23.37 -21.38
C ASN A 155 -19.04 24.53 -21.42
N LYS A 156 -18.62 25.71 -20.98
CA LYS A 156 -19.32 26.94 -21.31
C LYS A 156 -18.87 27.35 -22.71
N ASP A 157 -19.69 27.02 -23.69
CA ASP A 157 -19.76 27.79 -24.93
C ASP A 157 -20.17 29.22 -24.57
N SER A 158 -19.22 30.16 -24.63
CA SER A 158 -19.52 31.58 -24.59
C SER A 158 -20.02 32.04 -25.95
N LYS A 159 -21.33 31.88 -26.20
CA LYS A 159 -22.08 32.70 -27.17
C LYS A 159 -22.60 33.93 -26.43
N GLY A 160 -21.86 35.04 -26.51
CA GLY A 160 -22.33 36.38 -26.14
C GLY A 160 -22.48 37.23 -27.40
N LYS A 161 -23.71 37.60 -27.71
CA LYS A 161 -24.12 38.49 -28.81
C LYS A 161 -24.63 39.80 -28.20
N LYS A 162 -24.30 40.93 -28.84
CA LYS A 162 -24.78 42.33 -28.68
C LYS A 162 -24.30 43.11 -27.44
N ASN A 163 -23.63 44.24 -27.67
CA ASN A 163 -24.27 45.48 -28.14
C ASN A 163 -23.44 46.11 -29.26
#